data_AF-A0A447RS80-F1
#
_entry.id   AF-A0A447RS80-F1
#
_cell.length_a   1.000
_cell.length_b   1.000
_cell.length_c   1.000
_cell.angle_alpha   90.00
_cell.angle_beta   90.00
_cell.angle_gamma   90.00
#
_symmetry.space_group_name_H-M   'P 1'
#
loop_
_entity.id
_entity.type
_entity.pdbx_description
1 polymer ?
#
loop_
_entity_poly.entity_id
_entity_poly.type
_entity_poly.pdbx_seq_one_letter_code
_entity_poly.pdbx_strand_id
1 'polypeptide(L)'
;MASECGGSDGLSGITANPMLGRFSDYVIANGGTTVLTEVPEMFGAEQLLMSHCRDETTFDKLVTMVNDFKQYFIAHDQPIYENPSPGNKAGGITTLEDKSLGCTQKAGSSQVVDVLRYGERLKVHGLNLLSAPRQRRGRHQRAGPAPAAIWCCSAPVAARRTAALCQR
;
A
#
# COMPACT_ATOMS: atom_id res chain seq x y z
N MET A 1 -4.85 8.92 -6.87
CA MET A 1 -4.64 7.55 -7.37
C MET A 1 -4.43 6.63 -6.18
N ALA A 2 -5.06 5.45 -6.13
CA ALA A 2 -4.82 4.44 -5.08
C ALA A 2 -4.04 3.23 -5.63
N SER A 3 -3.16 2.64 -4.83
CA SER A 3 -2.25 1.56 -5.26
C SER A 3 -2.32 0.34 -4.33
N GLU A 4 -2.62 -0.84 -4.89
CA GLU A 4 -2.82 -2.10 -4.16
C GLU A 4 -2.17 -3.33 -4.83
N CYS A 5 -2.09 -4.44 -4.11
CA CYS A 5 -1.66 -5.76 -4.57
C CYS A 5 -2.80 -6.79 -4.51
N GLY A 6 -3.19 -7.30 -5.69
CA GLY A 6 -4.18 -8.38 -5.82
C GLY A 6 -3.63 -9.77 -5.49
N GLY A 7 -2.30 -9.92 -5.55
CA GLY A 7 -1.53 -11.15 -5.31
C GLY A 7 -0.11 -10.92 -5.78
N SER A 8 0.79 -10.65 -4.84
CA SER A 8 2.20 -10.34 -5.11
C SER A 8 3.04 -11.62 -5.26
N ASP A 9 4.02 -11.57 -6.14
CA ASP A 9 5.03 -12.62 -6.36
C ASP A 9 6.44 -12.02 -6.27
N GLY A 10 7.47 -12.86 -6.33
CA GLY A 10 8.87 -12.43 -6.21
C GLY A 10 9.31 -11.45 -7.29
N LEU A 11 8.62 -11.42 -8.44
CA LEU A 11 8.91 -10.49 -9.54
C LEU A 11 8.21 -9.14 -9.35
N SER A 12 7.12 -9.08 -8.59
CA SER A 12 6.33 -7.86 -8.35
C SER A 12 7.19 -6.76 -7.73
N GLY A 13 8.10 -7.10 -6.82
CA GLY A 13 9.02 -6.17 -6.18
C GLY A 13 10.11 -5.60 -7.10
N ILE A 14 10.35 -6.23 -8.26
CA ILE A 14 11.40 -5.84 -9.22
C ILE A 14 10.78 -5.17 -10.47
N THR A 15 9.54 -5.50 -10.80
CA THR A 15 8.89 -5.08 -12.05
C THR A 15 7.77 -4.06 -11.83
N ALA A 16 6.60 -4.54 -11.41
CA ALA A 16 5.38 -3.74 -11.35
C ALA A 16 5.41 -2.70 -10.22
N ASN A 17 5.96 -3.04 -9.05
CA ASN A 17 6.00 -2.11 -7.91
C ASN A 17 6.93 -0.91 -8.17
N PRO A 18 8.18 -1.08 -8.68
CA PRO A 18 9.01 0.07 -9.07
C PRO A 18 8.41 0.92 -10.20
N MET A 19 7.75 0.29 -11.18
CA MET A 19 7.01 1.01 -12.22
C MET A 19 5.89 1.86 -11.62
N LEU A 20 5.15 1.31 -10.65
CA LEU A 20 4.08 2.01 -9.95
C LEU A 20 4.62 3.17 -9.11
N GLY A 21 5.77 2.98 -8.46
CA GLY A 21 6.48 4.05 -7.74
C GLY A 21 6.84 5.21 -8.64
N ARG A 22 7.44 4.95 -9.81
CA ARG A 22 7.76 6.02 -10.78
C ARG A 22 6.52 6.71 -11.33
N PHE A 23 5.45 5.96 -11.56
CA PHE A 23 4.17 6.56 -11.98
C PHE A 23 3.57 7.40 -10.86
N SER A 24 3.68 6.95 -9.60
CA SER A 24 3.27 7.73 -8.42
C SER A 24 4.02 9.06 -8.36
N ASP A 25 5.34 9.03 -8.49
CA ASP A 25 6.17 10.24 -8.52
C ASP A 25 5.78 11.18 -9.67
N TYR A 26 5.52 10.63 -10.87
CA TYR A 26 5.06 11.43 -12.01
C TYR A 26 3.72 12.11 -11.72
N VAL A 27 2.75 11.39 -11.14
CA VAL A 27 1.44 11.97 -10.78
C VAL A 27 1.61 13.08 -9.74
N ILE A 28 2.44 12.87 -8.72
CA ILE A 28 2.72 13.87 -7.67
C ILE A 28 3.41 15.11 -8.27
N ALA A 29 4.39 14.92 -9.15
CA ALA A 29 5.10 16.01 -9.83
C ALA A 29 4.16 16.90 -10.68
N ASN A 30 3.03 16.36 -11.15
CA ASN A 30 2.00 17.09 -11.88
C ASN A 30 0.89 17.64 -10.96
N GLY A 31 1.13 17.76 -9.66
CA GLY A 31 0.15 18.28 -8.68
C GLY A 31 -0.94 17.29 -8.29
N GLY A 32 -0.79 16.02 -8.68
CA GLY A 32 -1.71 14.95 -8.31
C GLY A 32 -1.46 14.43 -6.89
N THR A 33 -2.28 13.44 -6.52
CA THR A 33 -2.18 12.80 -5.21
C THR A 33 -2.20 11.29 -5.36
N THR A 34 -1.33 10.60 -4.64
CA THR A 34 -1.27 9.14 -4.61
C THR A 34 -1.50 8.63 -3.19
N VAL A 35 -2.10 7.45 -3.07
CA VAL A 35 -2.48 6.85 -1.80
C VAL A 35 -2.04 5.39 -1.78
N LEU A 36 -1.27 5.02 -0.76
CA LEU A 36 -0.89 3.64 -0.49
C LEU A 36 -1.70 3.12 0.70
N THR A 37 -2.41 2.00 0.55
CA THR A 37 -3.32 1.50 1.60
C THR A 37 -2.92 0.14 2.21
N GLU A 38 -1.93 -0.55 1.64
CA GLU A 38 -1.45 -1.87 2.12
C GLU A 38 -0.43 -1.76 3.25
N VAL A 39 -0.80 -1.03 4.31
CA VAL A 39 0.06 -0.76 5.45
C VAL A 39 0.62 -2.02 6.11
N PRO A 40 -0.17 -3.08 6.35
CA PRO A 40 0.37 -4.31 6.94
C PRO A 40 1.39 -5.05 6.06
N GLU A 41 1.46 -4.73 4.77
CA GLU A 41 2.44 -5.34 3.85
C GLU A 41 3.79 -4.60 3.84
N MET A 42 3.98 -3.54 4.63
CA MET A 42 5.27 -2.83 4.75
C MET A 42 6.06 -3.20 6.03
N PHE A 43 5.54 -4.09 6.88
CA PHE A 43 6.19 -4.48 8.14
C PHE A 43 7.54 -5.16 7.89
N GLY A 44 8.61 -4.66 8.50
CA GLY A 44 10.00 -5.05 8.21
C GLY A 44 10.72 -4.09 7.26
N ALA A 45 10.01 -3.17 6.61
CA ALA A 45 10.59 -2.11 5.78
C ALA A 45 9.96 -0.73 6.05
N GLU A 46 9.17 -0.57 7.12
CA GLU A 46 8.44 0.67 7.42
C GLU A 46 9.38 1.87 7.63
N GLN A 47 10.59 1.61 8.11
CA GLN A 47 11.60 2.64 8.34
C GLN A 47 11.96 3.41 7.06
N LEU A 48 11.84 2.77 5.88
CA LEU A 48 12.05 3.44 4.59
C LEU A 48 10.98 4.49 4.30
N LEU A 49 9.74 4.28 4.73
CA LEU A 49 8.70 5.31 4.57
C LEU A 49 8.82 6.38 5.65
N MET A 50 9.19 5.97 6.87
CA MET A 50 9.42 6.89 7.98
C MET A 50 10.55 7.88 7.71
N SER A 51 11.66 7.44 7.09
CA SER A 51 12.78 8.32 6.75
C SER A 51 12.46 9.31 5.63
N HIS A 52 11.35 9.12 4.91
CA HIS A 52 10.88 9.98 3.82
C HIS A 52 9.64 10.82 4.21
N CYS A 53 9.29 10.88 5.50
CA CYS A 53 8.23 11.76 5.98
C CYS A 53 8.60 13.24 5.80
N ARG A 54 7.63 14.06 5.41
CA ARG A 54 7.80 15.52 5.22
C ARG A 54 8.22 16.23 6.49
N ASP A 55 7.64 15.85 7.62
CA ASP A 55 7.83 16.48 8.93
C ASP A 55 7.63 15.47 10.07
N GLU A 56 8.02 15.88 11.28
CA GLU A 56 7.92 15.08 12.51
C GLU A 56 6.47 14.69 12.83
N THR A 57 5.50 15.60 12.59
CA THR A 57 4.08 15.31 12.79
C THR A 57 3.61 14.16 11.89
N THR A 58 4.06 14.11 10.64
CA THR A 58 3.73 13.03 9.70
C THR A 58 4.41 11.73 10.09
N PHE A 59 5.66 11.82 10.57
CA PHE A 59 6.39 10.68 11.14
C PHE A 59 5.65 10.07 12.33
N ASP A 60 5.23 10.88 13.30
CA ASP A 60 4.51 10.40 14.49
C ASP A 60 3.18 9.75 14.13
N LYS A 61 2.45 10.32 13.15
CA LYS A 61 1.24 9.70 12.63
C LYS A 61 1.52 8.34 11.98
N LEU A 62 2.59 8.20 11.22
CA LEU A 62 2.98 6.94 10.59
C LEU A 62 3.38 5.90 11.65
N VAL A 63 4.17 6.29 12.63
CA VAL A 63 4.53 5.43 13.77
C VAL A 63 3.29 4.96 14.52
N THR A 64 2.36 5.88 14.79
CA THR A 64 1.07 5.56 15.42
C THR A 64 0.29 4.56 14.57
N MET A 65 0.18 4.78 13.26
CA MET A 65 -0.52 3.86 12.36
C MET A 65 0.08 2.44 12.39
N VAL A 66 1.41 2.33 12.29
CA VAL A 66 2.10 1.04 12.32
C VAL A 66 1.88 0.33 13.65
N ASN A 67 2.00 1.05 14.76
CA ASN A 67 1.80 0.50 16.10
C ASN A 67 0.35 0.08 16.33
N ASP A 68 -0.64 0.87 15.88
CA ASP A 68 -2.06 0.53 15.96
C ASP A 68 -2.35 -0.80 15.25
N PHE A 69 -1.77 -1.02 14.06
CA PHE A 69 -1.89 -2.31 13.40
C PHE A 69 -1.17 -3.43 14.15
N LYS A 70 0.08 -3.23 14.61
CA LYS A 70 0.80 -4.25 15.39
C LYS A 70 -0.01 -4.69 16.62
N GLN A 71 -0.60 -3.74 17.34
CA GLN A 71 -1.49 -4.02 18.47
C GLN A 71 -2.76 -4.76 18.05
N TYR A 72 -3.35 -4.41 16.90
CA TYR A 72 -4.49 -5.14 16.35
C TYR A 72 -4.17 -6.62 16.08
N PHE A 73 -3.01 -6.94 15.49
CA PHE A 73 -2.58 -8.33 15.26
C PHE A 73 -2.37 -9.08 16.58
N ILE A 74 -1.70 -8.46 17.57
CA ILE A 74 -1.48 -9.05 18.91
C ILE A 74 -2.81 -9.34 19.59
N ALA A 75 -3.76 -8.40 19.56
CA ALA A 75 -5.07 -8.55 20.19
C ALA A 75 -5.94 -9.66 19.59
N HIS A 76 -5.62 -10.14 18.38
CA HIS A 76 -6.33 -11.22 17.69
C HIS A 76 -5.50 -12.52 17.60
N ASP A 77 -4.43 -12.64 18.40
CA ASP A 77 -3.52 -13.79 18.38
C ASP A 77 -3.00 -14.12 16.97
N GLN A 78 -2.82 -13.09 16.14
CA GLN A 78 -2.29 -13.23 14.79
C GLN A 78 -0.79 -12.91 14.79
N PRO A 79 0.04 -13.71 14.10
CA PRO A 79 1.46 -13.42 13.99
C PRO A 79 1.68 -12.15 13.15
N ILE A 80 2.36 -11.15 13.72
CA ILE A 80 2.68 -9.88 13.03
C ILE A 80 3.63 -10.12 11.84
N TYR A 81 4.62 -10.99 12.02
CA TYR A 81 5.72 -11.16 11.08
C TYR A 81 5.60 -12.41 10.18
N GLU A 82 4.53 -13.21 10.32
CA GLU A 82 4.23 -14.29 9.37
C GLU A 82 3.22 -13.82 8.32
N ASN A 83 3.69 -13.08 7.32
CA ASN A 83 2.81 -12.60 6.24
C ASN A 83 3.38 -12.71 4.82
N PRO A 84 3.92 -13.87 4.42
CA PRO A 84 3.69 -14.37 3.07
C PRO A 84 2.55 -15.40 3.08
N SER A 85 1.46 -15.11 2.38
CA SER A 85 0.38 -16.10 2.18
C SER A 85 0.91 -17.32 1.41
N PRO A 86 0.26 -18.50 1.48
CA PRO A 86 0.69 -19.67 0.71
C PRO A 86 0.85 -19.39 -0.79
N GLY A 87 0.02 -18.51 -1.36
CA GLY A 87 0.13 -18.06 -2.75
C GLY A 87 1.35 -17.17 -3.01
N ASN A 88 1.76 -16.34 -2.04
CA ASN A 88 2.98 -15.54 -2.13
C ASN A 88 4.23 -16.44 -2.08
N LYS A 89 4.24 -17.43 -1.18
CA LYS A 89 5.33 -18.42 -1.06
C LYS A 89 5.49 -19.21 -2.35
N ALA A 90 4.39 -19.69 -2.92
CA ALA A 90 4.38 -20.34 -4.23
C ALA A 90 4.84 -19.41 -5.37
N GLY A 91 4.56 -18.10 -5.25
CA GLY A 91 5.03 -17.05 -6.15
C GLY A 91 6.49 -16.60 -5.91
N GLY A 92 7.23 -17.22 -5.00
CA GLY A 92 8.65 -16.93 -4.77
C GLY A 92 8.94 -15.82 -3.75
N ILE A 93 7.94 -15.33 -3.00
CA ILE A 93 8.16 -14.47 -1.84
C ILE A 93 8.39 -15.36 -0.62
N THR A 94 9.64 -15.47 -0.18
CA THR A 94 10.04 -16.41 0.88
C THR A 94 9.99 -15.76 2.26
N THR A 95 10.30 -14.46 2.35
CA THR A 95 10.37 -13.70 3.62
C THR A 95 9.33 -12.57 3.66
N LEU A 96 9.05 -12.07 4.88
CA LEU A 96 8.23 -10.88 5.03
C LEU A 96 8.98 -9.66 4.48
N GLU A 97 10.29 -9.60 4.72
CA GLU A 97 11.18 -8.53 4.30
C GLU A 97 11.14 -8.35 2.79
N ASP A 98 11.16 -9.43 2.00
CA ASP A 98 11.01 -9.37 0.53
C ASP A 98 9.68 -8.74 0.12
N LYS A 99 8.60 -9.11 0.81
CA LYS A 99 7.27 -8.56 0.56
C LYS A 99 7.23 -7.07 0.89
N SER A 100 7.81 -6.70 2.03
CA SER A 100 7.80 -5.35 2.55
C SER A 100 8.66 -4.40 1.75
N LEU A 101 9.87 -4.82 1.37
CA LEU A 101 10.71 -4.10 0.43
C LEU A 101 10.02 -3.95 -0.93
N GLY A 102 9.36 -5.00 -1.43
CA GLY A 102 8.57 -4.90 -2.65
C GLY A 102 7.41 -3.91 -2.49
N CYS A 103 6.75 -3.88 -1.34
CA CYS A 103 5.60 -3.02 -1.09
C CYS A 103 5.99 -1.54 -1.05
N THR A 104 7.07 -1.20 -0.34
CA THR A 104 7.54 0.19 -0.21
C THR A 104 7.93 0.81 -1.54
N GLN A 105 8.39 0.04 -2.52
CA GLN A 105 8.69 0.54 -3.88
C GLN A 105 7.49 1.18 -4.59
N LYS A 106 6.24 0.83 -4.21
CA LYS A 106 5.02 1.45 -4.76
C LYS A 106 4.89 2.92 -4.37
N ALA A 107 5.54 3.35 -3.29
CA ALA A 107 5.58 4.74 -2.86
C ALA A 107 6.42 5.63 -3.79
N GLY A 108 7.38 5.05 -4.51
CA GLY A 108 8.34 5.79 -5.31
C GLY A 108 9.37 6.51 -4.46
N SER A 109 9.80 7.69 -4.90
CA SER A 109 10.81 8.54 -4.26
C SER A 109 10.22 9.77 -3.56
N SER A 110 8.93 10.04 -3.76
CA SER A 110 8.22 11.17 -3.16
C SER A 110 8.12 11.08 -1.64
N GLN A 111 8.14 12.24 -0.97
CA GLN A 111 7.96 12.32 0.48
C GLN A 111 6.53 11.95 0.90
N VAL A 112 6.39 11.26 2.03
CA VAL A 112 5.09 11.03 2.67
C VAL A 112 4.62 12.36 3.27
N VAL A 113 3.49 12.88 2.80
CA VAL A 113 2.97 14.20 3.19
C VAL A 113 1.82 14.15 4.19
N ASP A 114 1.13 13.02 4.31
CA ASP A 114 0.10 12.82 5.32
C ASP A 114 -0.20 11.33 5.53
N VAL A 115 -0.83 11.06 6.67
CA VAL A 115 -1.29 9.76 7.13
C VAL A 115 -2.76 9.91 7.50
N LEU A 116 -3.61 9.16 6.80
CA LEU A 116 -5.06 9.16 6.92
C LEU A 116 -5.53 7.94 7.70
N ARG A 117 -6.45 8.14 8.64
CA ARG A 117 -7.18 7.05 9.30
C ARG A 117 -8.32 6.54 8.40
N TYR A 118 -8.81 5.33 8.68
CA TYR A 118 -9.94 4.76 7.97
C TYR A 118 -11.15 5.72 8.00
N GLY A 119 -11.68 6.07 6.82
CA GLY A 119 -12.81 6.99 6.68
C GLY A 119 -12.45 8.48 6.61
N GLU A 120 -11.18 8.86 6.81
CA GLU A 120 -10.75 10.24 6.63
C GLU A 120 -10.69 10.65 5.15
N ARG A 121 -10.95 11.93 4.89
CA ARG A 121 -10.86 12.51 3.55
C ARG A 121 -9.48 13.06 3.30
N LEU A 122 -9.00 12.87 2.07
CA LEU A 122 -7.74 13.40 1.61
C LEU A 122 -7.76 14.93 1.55
N LYS A 123 -6.74 15.57 2.13
CA LYS A 123 -6.63 17.04 2.25
C LYS A 123 -5.36 17.60 1.59
N VAL A 124 -4.29 16.80 1.51
CA VAL A 124 -2.96 17.24 1.07
C VAL A 124 -2.57 16.53 -0.22
N HIS A 125 -2.08 17.31 -1.19
CA HIS A 125 -1.53 16.78 -2.44
C HIS A 125 -0.14 16.18 -2.21
N GLY A 126 0.18 15.06 -2.87
CA GLY A 126 1.39 14.27 -2.65
C GLY A 126 1.13 12.81 -2.31
N LEU A 127 2.14 12.13 -1.74
CA LEU A 127 2.02 10.75 -1.29
C LEU A 127 1.37 10.68 0.10
N ASN A 128 0.19 10.08 0.18
CA ASN A 128 -0.54 9.89 1.42
C ASN A 128 -0.59 8.39 1.77
N LEU A 129 -0.53 8.06 3.05
CA LEU A 129 -0.75 6.69 3.53
C LEU A 129 -2.15 6.58 4.13
N LEU A 130 -2.90 5.53 3.80
CA LEU A 130 -4.23 5.30 4.36
C LEU A 130 -4.22 4.03 5.22
N SER A 131 -4.57 4.20 6.49
CA SER A 131 -4.82 3.11 7.41
C SER A 131 -6.13 2.41 7.03
N ALA A 132 -6.03 1.45 6.11
CA ALA A 132 -7.14 0.58 5.73
C ALA A 132 -6.72 -0.89 5.87
N PRO A 133 -7.60 -1.76 6.38
CA PRO A 133 -7.35 -3.19 6.29
C PRO A 133 -7.34 -3.63 4.83
N ARG A 134 -6.50 -4.62 4.49
CA ARG A 134 -6.43 -5.22 3.15
C ARG A 134 -7.84 -5.50 2.61
N GLN A 135 -8.23 -4.80 1.55
CA GLN A 135 -9.58 -4.90 1.01
C GLN A 135 -9.84 -6.31 0.44
N ARG A 136 -10.69 -7.09 1.12
CA ARG A 136 -11.40 -8.18 0.45
C ARG A 136 -12.36 -7.57 -0.58
N ARG A 137 -12.39 -8.16 -1.78
CA ARG A 137 -13.24 -7.77 -2.92
C ARG A 137 -14.63 -7.28 -2.47
N GLY A 138 -15.04 -6.09 -2.94
CA GLY A 138 -16.45 -5.64 -2.90
C GLY A 138 -16.82 -4.47 -1.98
N ARG A 139 -15.89 -3.85 -1.23
CA ARG A 139 -16.17 -2.63 -0.47
C ARG A 139 -15.32 -1.46 -0.98
N HIS A 140 -15.88 -0.67 -1.90
CA HIS A 140 -15.29 0.59 -2.34
C HIS A 140 -15.52 1.66 -1.26
N GLN A 141 -14.46 2.18 -0.64
CA GLN A 141 -14.53 3.45 0.07
C GLN A 141 -14.17 4.60 -0.85
N ARG A 142 -15.10 5.57 -0.94
CA ARG A 142 -14.93 6.81 -1.69
C ARG A 142 -14.17 7.82 -0.83
N ALA A 143 -12.85 7.85 -0.98
CA ALA A 143 -12.07 9.03 -0.60
C ALA A 143 -12.34 10.14 -1.63
N GLY A 144 -13.49 10.83 -1.55
CA GLY A 144 -13.85 11.91 -2.49
C GLY A 144 -14.20 11.41 -3.91
N PRO A 145 -14.15 12.28 -4.95
CA PRO A 145 -14.38 11.85 -6.34
C PRO A 145 -13.41 10.70 -6.65
N ALA A 146 -13.94 9.60 -7.15
CA ALA A 146 -13.26 8.30 -7.15
C ALA A 146 -11.83 8.43 -7.71
N PRO A 147 -10.78 8.30 -6.87
CA PRO A 147 -9.43 8.35 -7.37
C PRO A 147 -9.23 7.13 -8.28
N ALA A 148 -8.62 7.33 -9.45
CA ALA A 148 -8.21 6.20 -10.29
C ALA A 148 -7.39 5.21 -9.45
N ALA A 149 -7.79 3.94 -9.42
CA ALA A 149 -7.13 2.90 -8.64
C ALA A 149 -6.32 1.99 -9.57
N ILE A 150 -5.04 1.78 -9.24
CA ILE A 150 -4.16 0.85 -9.95
C ILE A 150 -3.92 -0.36 -9.05
N TRP A 151 -4.24 -1.54 -9.58
CA TRP A 151 -4.04 -2.83 -8.92
C TRP A 151 -2.88 -3.56 -9.57
N CYS A 152 -1.82 -3.77 -8.80
CA CYS A 152 -0.70 -4.64 -9.19
C CYS A 152 -1.08 -6.10 -8.92
N CYS A 153 -1.10 -6.94 -9.94
CA CYS A 153 -1.38 -8.37 -9.78
C CYS A 153 -0.63 -9.21 -10.82
N SER A 154 0.05 -10.26 -10.36
CA SER A 154 0.79 -11.17 -11.22
C SER A 154 -0.05 -12.31 -11.81
N ALA A 155 -1.27 -12.56 -11.29
CA ALA A 155 -2.12 -13.64 -11.76
C ALA A 155 -3.07 -13.20 -12.91
N PRO A 156 -3.03 -13.84 -14.10
CA PRO A 156 -3.86 -13.46 -15.25
C PRO A 156 -5.38 -13.63 -15.01
N VAL A 157 -5.76 -14.50 -14.08
CA VAL A 157 -7.18 -14.74 -13.69
C VAL A 157 -7.72 -13.61 -12.79
N ALA A 158 -6.85 -12.93 -12.04
CA ALA A 158 -7.25 -11.81 -11.19
C ALA A 158 -7.52 -10.55 -12.03
N ALA A 159 -6.68 -10.25 -13.03
CA ALA A 159 -6.81 -9.09 -13.91
C ALA A 159 -8.18 -8.99 -14.62
N ARG A 160 -8.73 -10.12 -15.12
CA ARG A 160 -10.02 -10.15 -15.83
C ARG A 160 -11.25 -9.88 -14.94
N ARG A 161 -11.17 -10.15 -13.62
CA ARG A 161 -12.28 -9.89 -12.69
C ARG A 161 -12.22 -8.49 -12.07
N THR A 162 -11.03 -7.86 -12.03
CA THR A 162 -10.84 -6.52 -11.46
C THR A 162 -11.34 -5.41 -12.40
N ALA A 163 -11.18 -5.56 -13.72
CA ALA A 163 -11.70 -4.60 -14.70
C ALA A 163 -13.24 -4.54 -14.74
N ALA A 164 -13.93 -5.64 -14.41
CA ALA A 164 -15.38 -5.74 -14.47
C ALA A 164 -16.13 -4.99 -13.34
N LEU A 165 -15.45 -4.61 -12.25
CA LEU A 165 -16.06 -3.91 -11.11
C LEU A 165 -15.89 -2.38 -11.14
N CYS A 166 -15.03 -1.85 -12.01
CA CYS A 166 -14.82 -0.41 -12.14
C CYS A 166 -15.81 0.27 -13.12
N GLN A 167 -16.71 -0.52 -13.73
CA GLN A 167 -17.69 -0.07 -14.73
C GLN A 167 -19.14 -0.09 -14.22
N ARG A 168 -19.39 -0.10 -12.90
CA ARG A 168 -20.74 0.00 -12.33
C ARG A 168 -20.81 1.01 -11.19
#